data_AF-A0A0K0KTP3-F1
#
_entry.id   AF-A0A0K0KTP3-F1
#
_cell.length_a   1.000
_cell.length_b   1.000
_cell.length_c   1.000
_cell.angle_alpha   90.00
_cell.angle_beta   90.00
_cell.angle_gamma   90.00
#
_symmetry.space_group_name_H-M   'P 1'
#
loop_
_entity.id
_entity.type
_entity.pdbx_description
1 polymer ?
#
loop_
_entity_poly.entity_id
_entity_poly.type
_entity_poly.pdbx_seq_one_letter_code
_entity_poly.pdbx_strand_id
1 'polypeptide(L)'
;GHWKHGGIVGVFGYGGGVIGRYSDSPEKFPGVAHFHTVRLNQPSSKFYSTELLRKICDLWEKRGSGMTNFHGSTGDLVLLGTTTDQLEPIFYDSTHDLGMDLGGSGGNLRTPSCCLGKARCEWSCYDTQAACHDITMTYQDELHRPAFPYKFKIKFSGCPNDCVAAIARSDFAVIRNWKDDIRIDQAAVKEYLSGSV
;
A
#
# COMPACT_ATOMS: atom_id res chain seq x y z
N GLY A 1 -12.05 -12.74 18.72
CA GLY A 1 -11.60 -13.40 17.46
C GLY A 1 -10.85 -14.66 17.82
N HIS A 2 -10.88 -15.68 16.95
CA HIS A 2 -10.29 -17.01 17.19
C HIS A 2 -8.84 -17.16 16.72
N TRP A 3 -8.06 -16.11 16.92
CA TRP A 3 -6.66 -16.03 16.56
C TRP A 3 -5.83 -15.85 17.82
N LYS A 4 -4.73 -16.60 17.95
CA LYS A 4 -3.77 -16.41 19.05
C LYS A 4 -3.18 -15.00 19.00
N HIS A 5 -2.65 -14.56 20.15
CA HIS A 5 -1.97 -13.27 20.24
C HIS A 5 -0.65 -13.31 19.45
N GLY A 6 -0.49 -12.36 18.53
CA GLY A 6 0.79 -12.14 17.85
C GLY A 6 1.22 -13.24 16.88
N GLY A 7 2.52 -13.25 16.59
CA GLY A 7 3.19 -14.15 15.65
C GLY A 7 4.35 -13.43 14.98
N ILE A 8 5.58 -13.92 15.19
CA ILE A 8 6.80 -13.36 14.60
C ILE A 8 7.26 -14.33 13.52
N VAL A 9 7.14 -13.89 12.27
CA VAL A 9 7.58 -14.59 11.06
C VAL A 9 8.00 -13.52 10.05
N GLY A 10 8.83 -13.88 9.08
CA GLY A 10 9.33 -12.94 8.08
C GLY A 10 10.20 -13.66 7.06
N VAL A 11 10.96 -12.87 6.32
CA VAL A 11 11.94 -13.32 5.33
C VAL A 11 13.32 -12.76 5.67
N PHE A 12 14.38 -13.47 5.30
CA PHE A 12 15.74 -13.06 5.60
C PHE A 12 16.06 -11.70 4.99
N GLY A 13 16.83 -10.91 5.74
CA GLY A 13 17.22 -9.56 5.36
C GLY A 13 16.21 -8.47 5.77
N TYR A 14 14.94 -8.81 6.00
CA TYR A 14 13.88 -7.85 6.39
C TYR A 14 13.34 -8.11 7.79
N GLY A 15 13.07 -7.04 8.53
CA GLY A 15 12.47 -7.07 9.87
C GLY A 15 10.95 -6.85 9.86
N GLY A 16 10.32 -6.81 8.69
CA GLY A 16 8.89 -6.55 8.51
C GLY A 16 8.35 -7.04 7.16
N GLY A 17 7.08 -6.76 6.89
CA GLY A 17 6.37 -7.12 5.64
C GLY A 17 5.41 -8.29 5.79
N VAL A 18 5.57 -9.13 6.82
CA VAL A 18 4.69 -10.26 7.12
C VAL A 18 4.08 -10.14 8.51
N ILE A 19 2.78 -10.38 8.63
CA ILE A 19 2.07 -10.44 9.91
C ILE A 19 1.74 -11.90 10.24
N GLY A 20 2.48 -12.47 11.21
CA GLY A 20 2.23 -13.82 11.70
C GLY A 20 0.91 -13.93 12.42
N ARG A 21 0.12 -14.95 12.06
CA ARG A 21 -1.14 -15.32 12.73
C ARG A 21 -1.33 -16.82 12.76
N TYR A 22 -1.92 -17.27 13.86
CA TYR A 22 -2.15 -18.68 14.18
C TYR A 22 -3.54 -18.85 14.78
N SER A 23 -4.27 -19.88 14.36
CA SER A 23 -5.58 -20.22 14.95
C SER A 23 -5.41 -20.60 16.43
N ASP A 24 -6.41 -20.24 17.26
CA ASP A 24 -6.50 -20.72 18.64
C ASP A 24 -6.99 -22.17 18.74
N SER A 25 -7.52 -22.74 17.65
CA SER A 25 -8.15 -24.06 17.57
C SER A 25 -7.60 -24.89 16.39
N PRO A 26 -6.28 -25.12 16.30
CA PRO A 26 -5.65 -25.73 15.13
C PRO A 26 -6.09 -27.18 14.85
N GLU A 27 -6.48 -27.94 15.87
CA GLU A 27 -7.01 -29.31 15.69
C GLU A 27 -8.36 -29.33 14.99
N LYS A 28 -9.22 -28.33 15.27
CA LYS A 28 -10.53 -28.19 14.64
C LYS A 28 -10.42 -27.57 13.24
N PHE A 29 -9.47 -26.67 13.04
CA PHE A 29 -9.29 -25.92 11.79
C PHE A 29 -7.83 -26.00 11.31
N PRO A 30 -7.35 -27.19 10.89
CA PRO A 30 -5.95 -27.40 10.54
C PRO A 30 -5.50 -26.54 9.34
N GLY A 31 -6.38 -26.26 8.39
CA GLY A 31 -6.08 -25.44 7.20
C GLY A 31 -5.75 -23.97 7.50
N VAL A 32 -6.01 -23.49 8.71
CA VAL A 32 -5.66 -22.14 9.16
C VAL A 32 -4.85 -22.15 10.47
N ALA A 33 -4.22 -23.28 10.78
CA ALA A 33 -3.31 -23.37 11.92
C ALA A 33 -2.21 -22.30 11.81
N HIS A 34 -1.68 -22.08 10.60
CA HIS A 34 -0.91 -20.91 10.19
C HIS A 34 -1.73 -20.12 9.17
N PHE A 35 -1.80 -18.81 9.34
CA PHE A 35 -2.58 -17.95 8.44
C PHE A 35 -1.96 -16.57 8.30
N HIS A 36 -0.71 -16.54 7.85
CA HIS A 36 0.12 -15.34 7.81
C HIS A 36 -0.33 -14.40 6.70
N THR A 37 -0.23 -13.10 6.95
CA THR A 37 -0.55 -12.07 5.96
C THR A 37 0.74 -11.50 5.38
N VAL A 38 0.88 -11.52 4.05
CA VAL A 38 2.00 -10.89 3.34
C VAL A 38 1.52 -9.55 2.79
N ARG A 39 2.31 -8.48 3.02
CA ARG A 39 2.06 -7.15 2.44
C ARG A 39 2.97 -6.97 1.23
N LEU A 40 2.39 -6.79 0.06
CA LEU A 40 3.11 -6.42 -1.16
C LEU A 40 2.98 -4.91 -1.40
N ASN A 41 4.10 -4.28 -1.71
CA ASN A 41 4.16 -2.84 -1.98
C ASN A 41 3.45 -2.54 -3.31
N GLN A 42 2.40 -1.72 -3.27
CA GLN A 42 1.59 -1.38 -4.44
C GLN A 42 2.25 -0.29 -5.31
N PRO A 43 2.02 -0.28 -6.63
CA PRO A 43 2.36 0.87 -7.47
C PRO A 43 1.64 2.14 -6.97
N SER A 44 2.31 3.29 -7.13
CA SER A 44 1.75 4.60 -6.80
C SER A 44 0.35 4.77 -7.41
N SER A 45 -0.59 5.26 -6.61
CA SER A 45 -2.01 5.42 -6.98
C SER A 45 -2.75 4.15 -7.44
N LYS A 46 -2.17 2.95 -7.25
CA LYS A 46 -2.81 1.65 -7.51
C LYS A 46 -3.23 1.44 -8.97
N PHE A 47 -2.46 1.95 -9.92
CA PHE A 47 -2.64 1.60 -11.33
C PHE A 47 -1.99 0.25 -11.63
N TYR A 48 -2.74 -0.64 -12.27
CA TYR A 48 -2.29 -2.00 -12.59
C TYR A 48 -2.61 -2.34 -14.04
N SER A 49 -1.75 -3.16 -14.66
CA SER A 49 -2.11 -3.91 -15.86
C SER A 49 -2.81 -5.21 -15.46
N THR A 50 -3.68 -5.73 -16.33
CA THR A 50 -4.31 -7.03 -16.09
C THR A 50 -3.30 -8.18 -16.13
N GLU A 51 -2.20 -8.02 -16.86
CA GLU A 51 -1.09 -8.98 -16.87
C GLU A 51 -0.47 -9.13 -15.48
N LEU A 52 -0.08 -8.01 -14.85
CA LEU A 52 0.52 -8.05 -13.50
C LEU A 52 -0.45 -8.64 -12.48
N LEU A 53 -1.73 -8.24 -12.53
CA LEU A 53 -2.75 -8.78 -11.62
C LEU A 53 -2.93 -10.29 -11.77
N ARG A 54 -2.94 -10.82 -13.00
CA ARG A 54 -3.01 -12.27 -13.23
C ARG A 54 -1.79 -12.99 -12.66
N LYS A 55 -0.58 -12.48 -12.90
CA LYS A 55 0.64 -13.08 -12.33
C LYS A 55 0.64 -13.07 -10.80
N ILE A 56 0.11 -12.02 -10.17
CA ILE A 56 -0.06 -11.98 -8.70
C ILE A 56 -1.06 -13.06 -8.25
N CYS A 57 -2.18 -13.23 -8.96
CA CYS A 57 -3.14 -14.28 -8.66
C CYS A 57 -2.52 -15.68 -8.83
N ASP A 58 -1.76 -15.93 -9.89
CA ASP A 58 -1.10 -17.22 -10.14
C ASP A 58 -0.09 -17.55 -9.03
N LEU A 59 0.71 -16.57 -8.59
CA LEU A 59 1.61 -16.71 -7.44
C LEU A 59 0.83 -17.07 -6.18
N TRP A 60 -0.26 -16.35 -5.92
CA TRP A 60 -1.00 -16.47 -4.67
C TRP A 60 -1.88 -17.71 -4.59
N GLU A 61 -2.44 -18.16 -5.71
CA GLU A 61 -3.14 -19.44 -5.80
C GLU A 61 -2.19 -20.61 -5.53
N LYS A 62 -0.96 -20.53 -6.04
CA LYS A 62 0.06 -21.56 -5.83
C LYS A 62 0.58 -21.63 -4.39
N ARG A 63 0.70 -20.49 -3.70
CA ARG A 63 1.47 -20.38 -2.44
C ARG A 63 0.69 -19.86 -1.23
N GLY A 64 -0.58 -19.53 -1.40
CA GLY A 64 -1.40 -18.95 -0.36
C GLY A 64 -2.84 -19.47 -0.39
N SER A 65 -3.72 -18.75 0.26
CA SER A 65 -5.13 -19.12 0.39
C SER A 65 -6.00 -18.76 -0.84
N GLY A 66 -5.46 -18.00 -1.79
CA GLY A 66 -6.24 -17.34 -2.84
C GLY A 66 -7.01 -16.09 -2.39
N MET A 67 -7.09 -15.80 -1.07
CA MET A 67 -7.82 -14.64 -0.56
C MET A 67 -6.93 -13.39 -0.47
N THR A 68 -7.49 -12.23 -0.78
CA THR A 68 -6.76 -10.95 -0.75
C THR A 68 -7.58 -9.83 -0.12
N ASN A 69 -6.91 -8.76 0.29
CA ASN A 69 -7.55 -7.44 0.39
C ASN A 69 -6.91 -6.50 -0.63
N PHE A 70 -7.75 -5.85 -1.43
CA PHE A 70 -7.36 -4.95 -2.51
C PHE A 70 -7.90 -3.53 -2.20
N HIS A 71 -7.32 -2.78 -1.26
CA HIS A 71 -6.00 -2.92 -0.62
C HIS A 71 -6.11 -2.83 0.91
N GLY A 72 -4.99 -3.05 1.61
CA GLY A 72 -4.86 -2.66 3.00
C GLY A 72 -4.95 -1.14 3.18
N SER A 73 -5.41 -0.69 4.35
CA SER A 73 -5.66 0.74 4.59
C SER A 73 -4.41 1.63 4.56
N THR A 74 -3.20 1.08 4.62
CA THR A 74 -1.98 1.89 4.40
C THR A 74 -1.74 2.11 2.91
N GLY A 75 -1.96 1.08 2.10
CA GLY A 75 -1.74 1.09 0.65
C GLY A 75 -1.50 -0.31 0.10
N ASP A 76 -0.86 -1.18 0.89
CA ASP A 76 -0.36 -2.48 0.47
C ASP A 76 -1.40 -3.38 -0.18
N LEU A 77 -1.00 -4.15 -1.19
CA LEU A 77 -1.76 -5.32 -1.59
C LEU A 77 -1.59 -6.39 -0.51
N VAL A 78 -2.70 -6.92 0.00
CA VAL A 78 -2.69 -7.87 1.10
C VAL A 78 -2.95 -9.26 0.56
N LEU A 79 -1.96 -10.13 0.66
CA LEU A 79 -2.09 -11.57 0.40
C LEU A 79 -2.42 -12.25 1.73
N LEU A 80 -3.67 -12.70 1.88
CA LEU A 80 -4.26 -13.03 3.17
C LEU A 80 -4.26 -14.54 3.43
N GLY A 81 -3.25 -15.03 4.16
CA GLY A 81 -3.21 -16.41 4.63
C GLY A 81 -2.26 -17.29 3.83
N THR A 82 -1.13 -17.62 4.45
CA THR A 82 -0.18 -18.64 4.01
C THR A 82 0.52 -19.26 5.23
N THR A 83 1.37 -20.24 5.00
CA THR A 83 2.18 -20.92 6.01
C THR A 83 3.61 -20.37 6.05
N THR A 84 4.36 -20.69 7.10
CA THR A 84 5.70 -20.11 7.32
C THR A 84 6.71 -20.53 6.25
N ASP A 85 6.65 -21.78 5.81
CA ASP A 85 7.53 -22.36 4.78
C ASP A 85 7.34 -21.74 3.39
N GLN A 86 6.20 -21.08 3.14
CA GLN A 86 5.94 -20.41 1.86
C GLN A 86 6.43 -18.96 1.81
N LEU A 87 6.85 -18.36 2.93
CA LEU A 87 7.20 -16.93 2.98
C LEU A 87 8.41 -16.59 2.10
N GLU A 88 9.49 -17.36 2.18
CA GLU A 88 10.69 -17.17 1.35
C GLU A 88 10.39 -17.43 -0.14
N PRO A 89 9.71 -18.53 -0.54
CA PRO A 89 9.28 -18.71 -1.93
C PRO A 89 8.38 -17.60 -2.47
N ILE A 90 7.44 -17.09 -1.67
CA ILE A 90 6.59 -15.96 -2.07
C ILE A 90 7.44 -14.72 -2.31
N PHE A 91 8.39 -14.44 -1.42
CA PHE A 91 9.27 -13.29 -1.53
C PHE A 91 10.20 -13.37 -2.74
N TYR A 92 10.78 -14.55 -2.99
CA TYR A 92 11.58 -14.78 -4.18
C TYR A 92 10.78 -14.54 -5.45
N ASP A 93 9.64 -15.21 -5.62
CA ASP A 93 8.81 -15.08 -6.83
C ASP A 93 8.29 -13.65 -6.99
N SER A 94 7.86 -12.97 -5.91
CA SER A 94 7.34 -11.60 -6.00
C SER A 94 8.42 -10.62 -6.44
N THR A 95 9.64 -10.75 -5.94
CA THR A 95 10.75 -9.84 -6.28
C THR A 95 11.35 -10.15 -7.65
N HIS A 96 11.58 -11.42 -7.99
CA HIS A 96 12.28 -11.82 -9.21
C HIS A 96 11.36 -11.90 -10.43
N ASP A 97 10.13 -12.37 -10.27
CA ASP A 97 9.22 -12.60 -11.39
C ASP A 97 8.23 -11.45 -11.58
N LEU A 98 7.79 -10.81 -10.48
CA LEU A 98 6.82 -9.71 -10.54
C LEU A 98 7.46 -8.32 -10.42
N GLY A 99 8.71 -8.23 -9.97
CA GLY A 99 9.35 -6.94 -9.66
C GLY A 99 8.66 -6.18 -8.53
N MET A 100 7.97 -6.89 -7.62
CA MET A 100 7.23 -6.33 -6.50
C MET A 100 7.84 -6.76 -5.18
N ASP A 101 8.28 -5.77 -4.41
CA ASP A 101 8.83 -5.98 -3.08
C ASP A 101 7.74 -6.01 -1.99
N LEU A 102 8.10 -6.43 -0.78
CA LEU A 102 7.26 -6.38 0.39
C LEU A 102 7.02 -4.93 0.84
N GLY A 103 5.85 -4.71 1.41
CA GLY A 103 5.49 -3.48 2.12
C GLY A 103 6.01 -3.45 3.56
N GLY A 104 5.71 -2.35 4.28
CA GLY A 104 6.22 -2.12 5.64
C GLY A 104 5.31 -2.65 6.78
N SER A 105 5.94 -3.18 7.82
CA SER A 105 5.31 -3.44 9.13
C SER A 105 6.32 -3.43 10.28
N GLY A 106 5.92 -2.98 11.47
CA GLY A 106 6.83 -2.87 12.63
C GLY A 106 7.11 -1.41 13.05
N GLY A 107 8.18 -1.19 13.79
CA GLY A 107 8.68 0.14 14.16
C GLY A 107 9.53 0.76 13.06
N ASN A 108 8.94 0.94 11.88
CA ASN A 108 9.59 1.36 10.63
C ASN A 108 8.75 2.39 9.88
N LEU A 109 9.33 2.91 8.79
CA LEU A 109 8.56 3.48 7.70
C LEU A 109 7.58 2.42 7.18
N ARG A 110 6.32 2.80 7.03
CA ARG A 110 5.29 2.00 6.38
C ARG A 110 5.15 2.46 4.95
N THR A 111 4.64 1.56 4.12
CA THR A 111 4.41 1.79 2.70
C THR A 111 3.74 3.14 2.43
N PRO A 112 4.45 4.08 1.77
CA PRO A 112 3.86 5.34 1.41
C PRO A 112 2.68 5.14 0.44
N SER A 113 1.73 6.08 0.46
CA SER A 113 0.64 6.07 -0.52
C SER A 113 0.18 7.47 -0.90
N CYS A 114 -0.44 7.58 -2.07
CA CYS A 114 -0.82 8.85 -2.65
C CYS A 114 -2.21 8.81 -3.30
N CYS A 115 -2.82 9.99 -3.49
CA CYS A 115 -3.98 10.12 -4.37
C CYS A 115 -3.57 9.93 -5.84
N LEU A 116 -4.55 9.84 -6.75
CA LEU A 116 -4.29 9.63 -8.19
C LEU A 116 -3.52 10.79 -8.87
N GLY A 117 -3.52 11.97 -8.24
CA GLY A 117 -2.72 13.12 -8.67
C GLY A 117 -2.93 13.50 -10.14
N LYS A 118 -1.84 13.89 -10.80
CA LYS A 118 -1.84 14.36 -12.19
C LYS A 118 -2.24 13.31 -13.22
N ALA A 119 -2.28 12.02 -12.87
CA ALA A 119 -2.70 11.01 -13.84
C ALA A 119 -4.16 11.17 -14.28
N ARG A 120 -5.03 11.72 -13.41
CA ARG A 120 -6.46 11.90 -13.75
C ARG A 120 -7.19 12.94 -12.89
N CYS A 121 -6.48 13.95 -12.38
CA CYS A 121 -7.10 15.06 -11.65
C CYS A 121 -6.45 16.38 -12.04
N GLU A 122 -7.28 17.28 -12.56
CA GLU A 122 -6.96 18.64 -12.96
C GLU A 122 -6.64 19.58 -11.78
N TRP A 123 -6.97 19.18 -10.54
CA TRP A 123 -6.68 19.93 -9.32
C TRP A 123 -5.32 19.60 -8.70
N SER A 124 -4.60 18.63 -9.25
CA SER A 124 -3.36 18.16 -8.65
C SER A 124 -2.23 19.20 -8.80
N CYS A 125 -1.78 19.75 -7.68
CA CYS A 125 -0.77 20.80 -7.63
C CYS A 125 0.66 20.28 -7.85
N TYR A 126 0.90 18.96 -7.82
CA TYR A 126 2.22 18.34 -8.05
C TYR A 126 2.07 16.89 -8.47
N ASP A 127 3.16 16.28 -8.91
CA ASP A 127 3.17 14.85 -9.21
C ASP A 127 3.26 14.02 -7.91
N THR A 128 2.10 13.64 -7.39
CA THR A 128 2.00 12.82 -6.17
C THR A 128 2.53 11.41 -6.38
N GLN A 129 2.50 10.88 -7.61
CA GLN A 129 2.95 9.53 -7.91
C GLN A 129 4.47 9.44 -7.93
N ALA A 130 5.11 10.41 -8.60
CA ALA A 130 6.55 10.54 -8.61
C ALA A 130 7.11 10.73 -7.19
N ALA A 131 6.53 11.66 -6.40
CA ALA A 131 6.97 11.88 -5.02
C ALA A 131 6.78 10.64 -4.14
N CYS A 132 5.64 9.95 -4.26
CA CYS A 132 5.39 8.72 -3.52
C CYS A 132 6.38 7.61 -3.88
N HIS A 133 6.67 7.43 -5.17
CA HIS A 133 7.60 6.42 -5.65
C HIS A 133 9.03 6.73 -5.21
N ASP A 134 9.49 7.97 -5.42
CA ASP A 134 10.82 8.43 -5.06
C ASP A 134 11.11 8.24 -3.56
N ILE A 135 10.19 8.66 -2.69
CA ILE A 135 10.32 8.48 -1.24
C ILE A 135 10.29 6.99 -0.86
N THR A 136 9.47 6.18 -1.54
CA THR A 136 9.43 4.74 -1.29
C THR A 136 10.77 4.10 -1.64
N MET A 137 11.38 4.46 -2.76
CA MET A 137 12.66 3.90 -3.21
C MET A 137 13.86 4.44 -2.44
N THR A 138 13.82 5.71 -2.04
CA THR A 138 14.91 6.35 -1.29
C THR A 138 15.07 5.73 0.10
N TYR A 139 13.97 5.43 0.78
CA TYR A 139 13.96 4.94 2.16
C TYR A 139 13.56 3.47 2.26
N GLN A 140 14.06 2.63 1.35
CA GLN A 140 13.83 1.18 1.38
C GLN A 140 14.36 0.55 2.67
N ASP A 141 15.54 0.98 3.14
CA ASP A 141 16.13 0.45 4.38
C ASP A 141 15.22 0.73 5.58
N GLU A 142 14.78 1.98 5.75
CA GLU A 142 13.91 2.37 6.84
C GLU A 142 12.51 1.75 6.75
N LEU A 143 12.08 1.29 5.57
CA LEU A 143 10.83 0.57 5.36
C LEU A 143 10.97 -0.91 5.73
N HIS A 144 12.05 -1.56 5.33
CA HIS A 144 12.24 -3.00 5.51
C HIS A 144 12.93 -3.39 6.82
N ARG A 145 13.73 -2.50 7.41
CA ARG A 145 14.56 -2.76 8.60
C ARG A 145 14.16 -1.80 9.73
N PRO A 146 13.31 -2.23 10.68
CA PRO A 146 12.81 -1.39 11.76
C PRO A 146 13.93 -0.76 12.61
N ALA A 147 14.10 0.56 12.46
CA ALA A 147 15.08 1.37 13.18
C ALA A 147 14.44 2.50 14.02
N PHE A 148 13.11 2.63 14.00
CA PHE A 148 12.41 3.73 14.65
C PHE A 148 11.79 3.32 15.99
N PRO A 149 11.56 4.28 16.92
CA PRO A 149 10.87 4.00 18.18
C PRO A 149 9.46 3.44 17.98
N TYR A 150 8.79 3.80 16.88
CA TYR A 150 7.48 3.29 16.52
C TYR A 150 7.22 3.38 15.01
N LYS A 151 6.00 3.05 14.57
CA LYS A 151 5.62 3.12 13.15
C LYS A 151 5.64 4.57 12.66
N PHE A 152 6.02 4.76 11.40
CA PHE A 152 5.96 6.06 10.73
C PHE A 152 5.31 5.90 9.34
N LYS A 153 4.45 6.83 8.94
CA LYS A 153 3.72 6.80 7.66
C LYS A 153 3.86 8.13 6.95
N ILE A 154 4.01 8.06 5.63
CA ILE A 154 4.01 9.22 4.75
C ILE A 154 2.86 9.08 3.75
N LYS A 155 2.09 10.15 3.53
CA LYS A 155 1.05 10.18 2.49
C LYS A 155 1.03 11.47 1.71
N PHE A 156 0.68 11.36 0.43
CA PHE A 156 0.77 12.45 -0.55
C PHE A 156 -0.59 12.75 -1.17
N SER A 157 -1.12 13.94 -0.89
CA SER A 157 -2.33 14.49 -1.49
C SER A 157 -2.02 15.68 -2.38
N GLY A 158 -2.50 15.60 -3.62
CA GLY A 158 -2.24 16.59 -4.66
C GLY A 158 -2.86 17.96 -4.43
N CYS A 159 -3.90 18.04 -3.60
CA CYS A 159 -4.62 19.27 -3.26
C CYS A 159 -5.31 19.13 -1.88
N PRO A 160 -5.91 20.21 -1.34
CA PRO A 160 -6.58 20.20 -0.03
C PRO A 160 -7.79 19.26 0.12
N ASN A 161 -8.34 18.70 -0.97
CA ASN A 161 -9.42 17.69 -0.89
C ASN A 161 -8.96 16.37 -0.23
N ASP A 162 -7.64 16.19 -0.11
CA ASP A 162 -7.00 15.11 0.64
C ASP A 162 -7.56 13.70 0.38
N CYS A 163 -7.65 13.30 -0.90
CA CYS A 163 -8.33 12.06 -1.29
C CYS A 163 -7.69 10.76 -0.75
N VAL A 164 -6.44 10.80 -0.26
CA VAL A 164 -5.80 9.65 0.44
C VAL A 164 -5.90 9.76 1.98
N ALA A 165 -6.54 10.83 2.48
CA ALA A 165 -6.65 11.18 3.89
C ALA A 165 -5.29 11.21 4.59
N ALA A 166 -4.33 11.91 3.98
CA ALA A 166 -2.98 12.07 4.46
C ALA A 166 -2.95 12.68 5.86
N ILE A 167 -3.69 13.77 6.10
CA ILE A 167 -3.65 14.49 7.38
C ILE A 167 -4.11 13.62 8.56
N ALA A 168 -5.03 12.69 8.30
CA ALA A 168 -5.62 11.83 9.34
C ALA A 168 -4.92 10.49 9.50
N ARG A 169 -4.18 10.02 8.49
CA ARG A 169 -3.69 8.62 8.43
C ARG A 169 -2.21 8.50 8.09
N SER A 170 -1.44 9.56 8.28
CA SER A 170 0.02 9.58 8.15
C SER A 170 0.65 10.46 9.22
N ASP A 171 1.87 10.14 9.60
CA ASP A 171 2.68 10.91 10.54
C ASP A 171 3.31 12.12 9.83
N PHE A 172 3.56 12.00 8.52
CA PHE A 172 4.00 13.08 7.64
C PHE A 172 3.07 13.21 6.44
N ALA A 173 2.20 14.22 6.48
CA ALA A 173 1.23 14.49 5.42
C ALA A 173 1.76 15.56 4.45
N VAL A 174 1.90 15.21 3.17
CA VAL A 174 2.24 16.16 2.11
C VAL A 174 0.98 16.54 1.36
N ILE A 175 0.45 17.72 1.70
CA ILE A 175 -0.74 18.29 1.05
C ILE A 175 -0.33 19.60 0.40
N ARG A 176 -0.29 19.63 -0.93
CA ARG A 176 0.16 20.83 -1.66
C ARG A 176 -1.02 21.77 -1.95
N ASN A 177 -0.69 23.05 -2.02
CA ASN A 177 -1.55 24.11 -2.52
C ASN A 177 -0.76 25.02 -3.48
N TRP A 178 -1.44 25.95 -4.14
CA TRP A 178 -0.84 27.05 -4.89
C TRP A 178 -0.71 28.33 -4.04
N LYS A 179 -0.02 29.35 -4.54
CA LYS A 179 0.24 30.61 -3.83
C LYS A 179 -0.20 31.87 -4.60
N ASP A 180 -0.51 31.72 -5.87
CA ASP A 180 -1.05 32.73 -6.78
C ASP A 180 -2.58 32.73 -6.78
N ASP A 181 -3.18 33.54 -7.65
CA ASP A 181 -4.63 33.70 -7.71
C ASP A 181 -5.31 32.51 -8.40
N ILE A 182 -6.57 32.25 -8.04
CA ILE A 182 -7.42 31.30 -8.75
C ILE A 182 -7.65 31.81 -10.18
N ARG A 183 -7.46 30.92 -11.17
CA ARG A 183 -7.73 31.22 -12.58
C ARG A 183 -9.24 31.16 -12.84
N ILE A 184 -9.82 32.24 -13.35
CA ILE A 184 -11.26 32.36 -13.60
C ILE A 184 -11.52 32.54 -15.10
N ASP A 185 -12.22 31.57 -15.71
CA ASP A 185 -12.74 31.69 -17.08
C ASP A 185 -14.17 32.28 -17.03
N GLN A 186 -14.30 33.53 -17.42
CA GLN A 186 -15.57 34.26 -17.41
C GLN A 186 -16.60 33.71 -18.42
N ALA A 187 -16.17 33.04 -19.48
CA ALA A 187 -17.08 32.40 -20.43
C ALA A 187 -17.72 31.17 -19.78
N ALA A 188 -16.91 30.30 -19.17
CA ALA A 188 -17.39 29.13 -18.44
C ALA A 188 -18.34 29.53 -17.29
N VAL A 189 -18.02 30.59 -16.53
CA VAL A 189 -18.90 31.11 -15.47
C VAL A 189 -20.29 31.48 -16.00
N LYS A 190 -20.38 32.14 -17.17
CA LYS A 190 -21.66 32.50 -17.78
C LYS A 190 -22.45 31.28 -18.23
N GLU A 191 -21.77 30.28 -18.77
CA GLU A 191 -22.38 29.01 -19.18
C GLU A 191 -22.97 28.25 -17.99
N TYR A 192 -22.26 28.21 -16.86
CA TYR A 192 -22.78 27.66 -15.60
C TYR A 192 -24.01 28.44 -15.12
N LEU A 193 -24.02 29.77 -15.22
CA LEU A 193 -25.17 30.61 -14.82
C LEU A 193 -26.38 30.44 -15.74
N SER A 194 -26.19 30.14 -17.02
CA SER A 194 -27.29 29.87 -17.96
C SER A 194 -27.88 28.47 -17.84
N GLY A 195 -27.27 27.58 -17.04
CA GLY A 195 -27.68 26.18 -16.89
C GLY A 195 -27.45 25.35 -18.15
N SER A 196 -26.51 25.76 -19.00
CA SER A 196 -26.18 25.07 -20.25
C SER A 196 -25.13 23.96 -20.07
N VAL A 197 -24.63 23.80 -18.84
CA VAL A 197 -23.69 22.76 -18.38
C VAL A 197 -24.35 21.85 -17.35
#